data_AF-A0A9D4PMG1-F1
#
_entry.id   AF-A0A9D4PMG1-F1
#
_cell.length_a   1.000
_cell.length_b   1.000
_cell.length_c   1.000
_cell.angle_alpha   90.00
_cell.angle_beta   90.00
_cell.angle_gamma   90.00
#
_symmetry.space_group_name_H-M   'P 1'
#
loop_
_entity.id
_entity.type
_entity.pdbx_description
1 polymer ?
#
loop_
_entity_poly.entity_id
_entity_poly.type
_entity_poly.pdbx_seq_one_letter_code
_entity_poly.pdbx_strand_id
1 'polypeptide(L)'
;MAVLSGLQPRKVDCDQRRADTKSVYDFHITELSGERIMNLSQYRGHVLLLVNVATYCRLTYTYKELNALQEKFGTLNFTVIGFPCNQFGKQEPGKDLEILNGIRYVRPGNNFTPKFPLTKKIAANGILEHPLYTYLKRRCPSPVSRFQPKEALFYTPQDSSDVRWNFEKFLIGRNGSPLRRYEPDYLPLAMVRDIEEVMGHGNSELITSKGYPVEEHTVTTDDGYVLRVQRIPHEKSDGAQRTNHNVHSEGRTPVLVLHGTAMSSADFVLNFPHQSLGFLLADAGYDVWLGNFRGNIYTSHTRYSRVNPFFWNFSFDEMVKHDLPATIDAVLNVTQQERLLYIGWSQGSQVLFGLLSEKPEYNSKIVLFTAMAPVAYLGRMRTPLLAFEPYADVIATFLRLTGSGGLMVNTALTKLQAALVCGSDFTVDLCIAAVAVLNGINWNQLNILIRCNCFRKYDYGMLLNIMNYRTWRPPKYELSRVRVPVALYHSAGDWYADPWDVARLQRELPSVVHLYTVADRRFTHYDFVVGTGDDATLLYREMIRFMEQYRNDAVPE
;
A
#
# COMPACT_ATOMS: atom_id res chain seq x y z
N MET A 1 30.98 -21.19 -15.22
CA MET A 1 31.25 -19.95 -14.46
C MET A 1 31.83 -18.85 -15.37
N ALA A 2 31.12 -18.46 -16.45
CA ALA A 2 31.48 -17.30 -17.29
C ALA A 2 30.42 -17.00 -18.38
N VAL A 3 29.14 -16.75 -18.03
CA VAL A 3 28.13 -16.17 -18.97
C VAL A 3 27.09 -15.31 -18.21
N LEU A 4 27.49 -14.54 -17.20
CA LEU A 4 26.58 -13.65 -16.45
C LEU A 4 27.18 -12.27 -16.12
N SER A 5 28.13 -11.77 -16.92
CA SER A 5 28.80 -10.49 -16.67
C SER A 5 28.46 -9.40 -17.70
N GLY A 6 27.18 -9.23 -18.08
CA GLY A 6 26.84 -8.42 -19.27
C GLY A 6 25.63 -7.48 -19.23
N LEU A 7 24.74 -7.54 -18.24
CA LEU A 7 23.59 -6.63 -18.19
C LEU A 7 23.81 -5.59 -17.09
N GLN A 8 24.34 -4.42 -17.46
CA GLN A 8 24.28 -3.25 -16.57
C GLN A 8 22.82 -2.93 -16.27
N PRO A 9 22.47 -2.58 -15.02
CA PRO A 9 21.11 -2.28 -14.67
C PRO A 9 20.67 -0.96 -15.34
N ARG A 10 19.65 -1.04 -16.20
CA ARG A 10 19.07 0.10 -16.96
C ARG A 10 18.41 1.17 -16.07
N LYS A 11 18.31 0.90 -14.76
CA LYS A 11 17.86 1.80 -13.69
C LYS A 11 18.56 1.43 -12.38
N VAL A 12 18.70 2.37 -11.46
CA VAL A 12 19.30 2.14 -10.15
C VAL A 12 18.51 2.82 -9.04
N ASP A 13 18.44 2.18 -7.87
CA ASP A 13 17.88 2.78 -6.66
C ASP A 13 18.88 3.78 -6.05
N CYS A 14 18.36 4.90 -5.58
CA CYS A 14 19.16 5.96 -4.96
C CYS A 14 19.38 5.69 -3.47
N ASP A 15 20.48 6.19 -2.91
CA ASP A 15 20.80 6.01 -1.50
C ASP A 15 19.83 6.77 -0.59
N GLN A 16 18.98 6.02 0.13
CA GLN A 16 18.01 6.54 1.09
C GLN A 16 18.57 6.70 2.51
N ARG A 17 19.78 6.17 2.80
CA ARG A 17 20.30 6.05 4.19
C ARG A 17 21.04 7.30 4.67
N ARG A 18 21.34 8.24 3.77
CA ARG A 18 21.96 9.52 4.14
C ARG A 18 20.87 10.50 4.59
N ALA A 19 20.71 10.64 5.90
CA ALA A 19 19.96 11.74 6.50
C ALA A 19 20.63 13.06 6.09
N ASP A 20 20.01 13.78 5.18
CA ASP A 20 20.52 15.04 4.65
C ASP A 20 19.35 16.02 4.65
N THR A 21 19.57 17.21 5.19
CA THR A 21 18.52 18.19 5.49
C THR A 21 17.93 18.85 4.25
N LYS A 22 18.50 18.58 3.06
CA LYS A 22 18.06 19.12 1.77
C LYS A 22 17.10 18.19 1.02
N SER A 23 16.06 18.76 0.42
CA SER A 23 15.11 18.12 -0.48
C SER A 23 15.05 18.81 -1.84
N VAL A 24 14.44 18.17 -2.85
CA VAL A 24 14.13 18.83 -4.13
C VAL A 24 13.32 20.12 -3.96
N TYR A 25 12.55 20.25 -2.87
CA TYR A 25 11.72 21.41 -2.60
C TYR A 25 12.49 22.68 -2.23
N ASP A 26 13.80 22.57 -1.96
CA ASP A 26 14.65 23.71 -1.63
C ASP A 26 15.23 24.41 -2.87
N PHE A 27 14.98 23.86 -4.07
CA PHE A 27 15.45 24.42 -5.34
C PHE A 27 14.38 25.25 -6.03
N HIS A 28 14.82 26.24 -6.79
CA HIS A 28 13.99 27.10 -7.62
C HIS A 28 14.61 27.21 -9.01
N ILE A 29 13.77 27.29 -10.04
CA ILE A 29 14.20 27.19 -11.43
C ILE A 29 13.42 28.19 -12.26
N THR A 30 14.06 28.86 -13.21
CA THR A 30 13.38 29.80 -14.11
C THR A 30 12.43 29.05 -15.06
N GLU A 31 11.19 29.52 -15.16
CA GLU A 31 10.21 29.00 -16.11
C GLU A 31 10.66 29.24 -17.56
N LEU A 32 10.11 28.49 -18.51
CA LEU A 32 10.53 28.57 -19.91
C LEU A 32 10.33 29.96 -20.54
N SER A 33 9.31 30.73 -20.11
CA SER A 33 9.09 32.10 -20.57
C SER A 33 10.20 33.07 -20.12
N GLY A 34 10.94 32.74 -19.06
CA GLY A 34 11.94 33.62 -18.44
C GLY A 34 11.37 34.64 -17.47
N GLU A 35 10.04 34.76 -17.34
CA GLU A 35 9.38 35.82 -16.56
C GLU A 35 9.20 35.46 -15.09
N ARG A 36 9.17 34.17 -14.76
CA ARG A 36 8.83 33.67 -13.42
C ARG A 36 9.84 32.63 -12.93
N ILE A 37 9.97 32.57 -11.62
CA ILE A 37 10.74 31.53 -10.92
C ILE A 37 9.76 30.46 -10.42
N MET A 38 9.90 29.25 -10.94
CA MET A 38 9.24 28.05 -10.45
C MET A 38 9.94 27.57 -9.18
N ASN A 39 9.34 27.82 -8.04
CA ASN A 39 9.81 27.26 -6.77
C ASN A 39 9.35 25.80 -6.65
N LEU A 40 10.26 24.84 -6.52
CA LEU A 40 9.88 23.43 -6.48
C LEU A 40 9.13 23.06 -5.19
N SER A 41 9.18 23.89 -4.15
CA SER A 41 8.37 23.71 -2.94
C SER A 41 6.86 23.68 -3.18
N GLN A 42 6.36 24.24 -4.29
CA GLN A 42 4.95 24.14 -4.67
C GLN A 42 4.50 22.70 -4.93
N TYR A 43 5.45 21.80 -5.22
CA TYR A 43 5.19 20.37 -5.44
C TYR A 43 5.43 19.53 -4.18
N ARG A 44 5.41 20.13 -2.98
CA ARG A 44 5.53 19.38 -1.73
C ARG A 44 4.43 18.30 -1.67
N GLY A 45 4.81 17.08 -1.30
CA GLY A 45 3.88 15.94 -1.27
C GLY A 45 3.60 15.29 -2.63
N HIS A 46 4.09 15.87 -3.73
CA HIS A 46 3.98 15.28 -5.07
C HIS A 46 5.10 14.28 -5.33
N VAL A 47 4.80 13.25 -6.11
CA VAL A 47 5.81 12.43 -6.76
C VAL A 47 6.27 13.16 -8.03
N LEU A 48 7.58 13.35 -8.18
CA LEU A 48 8.11 14.08 -9.33
C LEU A 48 8.90 13.17 -10.26
N LEU A 49 8.74 13.38 -11.57
CA LEU A 49 9.60 12.80 -12.59
C LEU A 49 10.40 13.90 -13.27
N LEU A 50 11.67 14.03 -12.90
CA LEU A 50 12.57 15.04 -13.44
C LEU A 50 13.33 14.48 -14.65
N VAL A 51 13.29 15.16 -15.79
CA VAL A 51 13.88 14.65 -17.05
C VAL A 51 14.68 15.74 -17.76
N ASN A 52 15.94 15.48 -18.11
CA ASN A 52 16.68 16.39 -19.01
C ASN A 52 16.24 16.15 -20.47
N VAL A 53 15.53 17.08 -21.08
CA VAL A 53 14.90 16.87 -22.40
C VAL A 53 15.65 17.58 -23.53
N ALA A 54 15.47 17.10 -24.76
CA ALA A 54 16.02 17.70 -25.97
C ALA A 54 15.12 17.47 -27.20
N THR A 55 14.81 18.54 -27.95
CA THR A 55 13.92 18.51 -29.13
C THR A 55 14.47 17.70 -30.31
N TYR A 56 15.79 17.75 -30.57
CA TYR A 56 16.40 17.08 -31.73
C TYR A 56 17.09 15.76 -31.39
N CYS A 57 16.78 15.19 -30.24
CA CYS A 57 17.30 13.88 -29.85
C CYS A 57 16.55 12.75 -30.56
N ARG A 58 17.21 11.61 -30.76
CA ARG A 58 16.50 10.41 -31.25
C ARG A 58 15.37 9.97 -30.31
N LEU A 59 15.49 10.29 -29.02
CA LEU A 59 14.56 9.91 -27.95
C LEU A 59 13.36 10.86 -27.80
N THR A 60 13.25 11.91 -28.60
CA THR A 60 12.13 12.87 -28.51
C THR A 60 10.75 12.23 -28.71
N TYR A 61 10.65 11.02 -29.27
CA TYR A 61 9.39 10.27 -29.32
C TYR A 61 8.81 10.01 -27.91
N THR A 62 9.65 9.94 -26.87
CA THR A 62 9.22 9.69 -25.49
C THR A 62 8.47 10.87 -24.87
N TYR A 63 8.44 12.06 -25.49
CA TYR A 63 7.56 13.15 -25.04
C TYR A 63 6.09 12.75 -24.98
N LYS A 64 5.64 11.92 -25.94
CA LYS A 64 4.28 11.38 -25.95
C LYS A 64 4.02 10.47 -24.74
N GLU A 65 5.01 9.65 -24.39
CA GLU A 65 4.95 8.79 -23.21
C GLU A 65 4.98 9.58 -21.89
N LEU A 66 5.78 10.65 -21.83
CA LEU A 66 5.80 11.57 -20.68
C LEU A 66 4.44 12.28 -20.51
N ASN A 67 3.80 12.70 -21.60
CA ASN A 67 2.42 13.19 -21.56
C ASN A 67 1.46 12.12 -21.04
N ALA A 68 1.57 10.88 -21.52
CA ALA A 68 0.71 9.78 -21.05
C ALA A 68 0.89 9.51 -19.54
N LEU A 69 2.12 9.58 -19.01
CA LEU A 69 2.35 9.50 -17.57
C LEU A 69 1.71 10.68 -16.81
N GLN A 70 1.89 11.90 -17.31
CA GLN A 70 1.31 13.10 -16.70
C GLN A 70 -0.22 13.07 -16.70
N GLU A 71 -0.84 12.58 -17.77
CA GLU A 71 -2.28 12.38 -17.86
C GLU A 71 -2.76 11.31 -16.88
N LYS A 72 -2.05 10.19 -16.82
CA LYS A 72 -2.44 9.05 -15.99
C LYS A 72 -2.36 9.37 -14.50
N PHE A 73 -1.30 10.05 -14.06
CA PHE A 73 -1.02 10.26 -12.64
C PHE A 73 -1.20 11.70 -12.16
N GLY A 74 -1.41 12.67 -13.07
CA GLY A 74 -1.44 14.09 -12.72
C GLY A 74 -2.47 14.47 -11.67
N THR A 75 -3.63 13.82 -11.69
CA THR A 75 -4.69 14.03 -10.68
C THR A 75 -4.37 13.42 -9.31
N LEU A 76 -3.28 12.64 -9.21
CA LEU A 76 -2.86 11.93 -8.01
C LEU A 76 -1.62 12.57 -7.35
N ASN A 77 -1.40 13.88 -7.55
CA ASN A 77 -0.21 14.60 -7.10
C ASN A 77 1.09 14.03 -7.71
N PHE A 78 1.09 13.81 -9.02
CA PHE A 78 2.29 13.48 -9.80
C PHE A 78 2.58 14.56 -10.84
N THR A 79 3.84 14.95 -10.96
CA THR A 79 4.25 15.95 -11.95
C THR A 79 5.55 15.55 -12.65
N VAL A 80 5.51 15.52 -13.98
CA VAL A 80 6.72 15.50 -14.81
C VAL A 80 7.27 16.92 -14.89
N ILE A 81 8.58 17.10 -14.81
CA ILE A 81 9.22 18.40 -15.06
C ILE A 81 10.34 18.19 -16.07
N GLY A 82 10.22 18.84 -17.22
CA GLY A 82 11.21 18.77 -18.28
C GLY A 82 12.23 19.90 -18.18
N PHE A 83 13.50 19.53 -18.23
CA PHE A 83 14.66 20.41 -18.15
C PHE A 83 15.40 20.41 -19.48
N PRO A 84 15.14 21.35 -20.40
CA PRO A 84 15.85 21.41 -21.67
C PRO A 84 17.37 21.50 -21.45
N CYS A 85 18.15 20.66 -22.14
CA CYS A 85 19.60 20.61 -21.95
C CYS A 85 20.32 20.45 -23.30
N ASN A 86 21.33 21.30 -23.55
CA ASN A 86 22.06 21.31 -24.82
C ASN A 86 23.48 20.75 -24.74
N GLN A 87 23.86 20.14 -23.60
CA GLN A 87 25.21 19.63 -23.36
C GLN A 87 25.52 18.34 -24.13
N PHE A 88 24.48 17.67 -24.66
CA PHE A 88 24.57 16.36 -25.28
C PHE A 88 24.20 16.47 -26.77
N GLY A 89 25.20 16.33 -27.64
CA GLY A 89 25.07 16.39 -29.10
C GLY A 89 24.55 17.73 -29.66
N LYS A 90 24.50 18.79 -28.85
CA LYS A 90 23.83 20.07 -29.16
C LYS A 90 22.39 19.89 -29.67
N GLN A 91 21.65 18.94 -29.08
CA GLN A 91 20.32 18.53 -29.55
C GLN A 91 19.17 19.40 -29.02
N GLU A 92 19.45 20.47 -28.28
CA GLU A 92 18.47 21.47 -27.83
C GLU A 92 18.96 22.90 -28.14
N PRO A 93 19.08 23.27 -29.43
CA PRO A 93 19.62 24.55 -29.84
C PRO A 93 18.68 25.73 -29.53
N GLY A 94 17.36 25.50 -29.50
CA GLY A 94 16.35 26.53 -29.27
C GLY A 94 16.52 27.29 -27.95
N LYS A 95 16.13 28.56 -27.93
CA LYS A 95 16.12 29.41 -26.74
C LYS A 95 14.68 29.67 -26.29
N ASP A 96 14.47 29.63 -24.97
CA ASP A 96 13.21 30.03 -24.34
C ASP A 96 11.98 29.42 -25.07
N LEU A 97 11.03 30.24 -25.51
CA LEU A 97 9.79 29.78 -26.17
C LEU A 97 10.01 29.11 -27.54
N GLU A 98 11.18 29.26 -28.18
CA GLU A 98 11.49 28.55 -29.43
C GLU A 98 11.44 27.02 -29.23
N ILE A 99 11.75 26.55 -28.02
CA ILE A 99 11.69 25.13 -27.66
C ILE A 99 10.25 24.60 -27.80
N LEU A 100 9.23 25.37 -27.40
CA LEU A 100 7.83 24.97 -27.58
C LEU A 100 7.46 24.84 -29.05
N ASN A 101 7.93 25.77 -29.90
CA ASN A 101 7.69 25.71 -31.33
C ASN A 101 8.36 24.47 -31.96
N GLY A 102 9.59 24.15 -31.53
CA GLY A 102 10.29 22.95 -31.96
C GLY A 102 9.53 21.67 -31.60
N ILE A 103 9.06 21.56 -30.36
CA ILE A 103 8.30 20.39 -29.90
C ILE A 103 6.95 20.28 -30.63
N ARG A 104 6.24 21.41 -30.79
CA ARG A 104 4.89 21.47 -31.37
C ARG A 104 4.86 21.19 -32.86
N TYR A 105 5.80 21.76 -33.61
CA TYR A 105 5.77 21.75 -35.07
C TYR A 105 6.81 20.82 -35.71
N VAL A 106 7.94 20.56 -35.03
CA VAL A 106 9.06 19.82 -35.63
C VAL A 106 9.18 18.41 -35.09
N ARG A 107 9.51 18.24 -33.79
CA ARG A 107 9.70 16.93 -33.17
C ARG A 107 9.32 16.98 -31.69
N PRO A 108 8.28 16.24 -31.24
CA PRO A 108 7.52 15.22 -31.97
C PRO A 108 6.59 15.76 -33.07
N GLY A 109 6.34 17.08 -33.15
CA GLY A 109 5.51 17.68 -34.19
C GLY A 109 4.01 17.37 -34.03
N ASN A 110 3.24 17.49 -35.11
CA ASN A 110 1.80 17.20 -35.14
C ASN A 110 0.98 17.95 -34.09
N ASN A 111 1.27 19.25 -33.89
CA ASN A 111 0.61 20.10 -32.88
C ASN A 111 0.73 19.56 -31.44
N PHE A 112 1.75 18.75 -31.16
CA PHE A 112 1.98 18.24 -29.82
C PHE A 112 2.17 19.39 -28.83
N THR A 113 1.52 19.28 -27.67
CA THR A 113 1.70 20.22 -26.57
C THR A 113 2.08 19.44 -25.32
N PRO A 114 3.22 19.74 -24.66
CA PRO A 114 3.56 19.14 -23.38
C PRO A 114 2.45 19.40 -22.36
N LYS A 115 2.00 18.35 -21.65
CA LYS A 115 1.04 18.46 -20.55
C LYS A 115 1.71 18.70 -19.19
N PHE A 116 3.01 18.92 -19.22
CA PHE A 116 3.86 19.09 -18.05
C PHE A 116 4.75 20.32 -18.24
N PRO A 117 5.18 20.96 -17.14
CA PRO A 117 6.02 22.15 -17.21
C PRO A 117 7.39 21.87 -17.84
N LEU A 118 7.84 22.82 -18.65
CA LEU A 118 9.21 22.94 -19.11
C LEU A 118 9.86 24.15 -18.45
N THR A 119 11.14 24.02 -18.11
CA THR A 119 11.93 25.12 -17.55
C THR A 119 12.79 25.79 -18.61
N LYS A 120 13.41 26.93 -18.27
CA LYS A 120 14.53 27.43 -19.04
C LYS A 120 15.66 26.38 -19.07
N LYS A 121 16.47 26.45 -20.13
CA LYS A 121 17.58 25.54 -20.37
C LYS A 121 18.54 25.51 -19.18
N ILE A 122 18.95 24.31 -18.79
CA ILE A 122 19.79 24.08 -17.63
C ILE A 122 20.98 23.18 -17.99
N ALA A 123 22.10 23.36 -17.31
CA ALA A 123 23.24 22.46 -17.42
C ALA A 123 23.12 21.35 -16.36
N ALA A 124 23.22 20.11 -16.82
CA ALA A 124 23.16 18.92 -15.98
C ALA A 124 24.55 18.50 -15.44
N ASN A 125 25.63 18.90 -16.13
CA ASN A 125 27.00 18.50 -15.80
C ASN A 125 28.01 19.66 -15.95
N GLY A 126 29.23 19.43 -15.47
CA GLY A 126 30.40 20.30 -15.66
C GLY A 126 30.36 21.58 -14.82
N ILE A 127 31.22 22.54 -15.14
CA ILE A 127 31.41 23.77 -14.34
C ILE A 127 30.15 24.64 -14.22
N LEU A 128 29.21 24.52 -15.15
CA LEU A 128 27.94 25.26 -15.15
C LEU A 128 26.78 24.43 -14.58
N GLU A 129 27.04 23.25 -14.04
CA GLU A 129 26.02 22.36 -13.49
C GLU A 129 25.12 23.07 -12.47
N HIS A 130 23.82 22.87 -12.64
CA HIS A 130 22.86 23.42 -11.71
C HIS A 130 22.86 22.64 -10.38
N PRO A 131 22.75 23.30 -9.21
CA PRO A 131 22.78 22.64 -7.89
C PRO A 131 21.77 21.50 -7.71
N LEU A 132 20.63 21.55 -8.41
CA LEU A 132 19.67 20.44 -8.46
C LEU A 132 20.32 19.15 -8.99
N TYR A 133 21.05 19.21 -10.11
CA TYR A 133 21.69 18.00 -10.67
C TYR A 133 22.81 17.49 -9.76
N THR A 134 23.54 18.38 -9.08
CA THR A 134 24.53 17.98 -8.06
C THR A 134 23.86 17.19 -6.94
N TYR A 135 22.71 17.68 -6.46
CA TYR A 135 21.91 17.02 -5.45
C TYR A 135 21.39 15.64 -5.89
N LEU A 136 20.89 15.54 -7.13
CA LEU A 136 20.35 14.31 -7.70
C LEU A 136 21.45 13.26 -7.91
N LYS A 137 22.55 13.63 -8.59
CA LYS A 137 23.66 12.72 -8.92
C LYS A 137 24.39 12.19 -7.69
N ARG A 138 24.49 13.00 -6.62
CA ARG A 138 25.11 12.57 -5.35
C ARG A 138 24.35 11.44 -4.64
N ARG A 139 23.03 11.35 -4.81
CA ARG A 139 22.19 10.28 -4.22
C ARG A 139 21.97 9.12 -5.19
N CYS A 140 21.97 9.40 -6.48
CA CYS A 140 21.63 8.42 -7.49
C CYS A 140 22.86 8.14 -8.38
N PRO A 141 23.57 7.01 -8.16
CA PRO A 141 24.69 6.64 -9.01
C PRO A 141 24.25 6.52 -10.47
N SER A 142 25.17 6.66 -11.43
CA SER A 142 24.80 6.52 -12.83
C SER A 142 24.45 5.05 -13.15
N PRO A 143 23.33 4.77 -13.84
CA PRO A 143 22.99 3.41 -14.26
C PRO A 143 23.92 2.90 -15.38
N VAL A 144 24.65 3.80 -16.04
CA VAL A 144 25.53 3.50 -17.17
C VAL A 144 26.96 3.94 -16.84
N SER A 145 27.91 3.02 -16.94
CA SER A 145 29.31 3.31 -16.62
C SER A 145 30.10 3.96 -17.76
N ARG A 146 29.52 4.01 -18.96
CA ARG A 146 30.18 4.50 -20.19
C ARG A 146 29.68 5.90 -20.57
N PHE A 147 30.60 6.73 -21.03
CA PHE A 147 30.29 8.00 -21.65
C PHE A 147 30.06 7.82 -23.16
N GLN A 148 29.35 8.78 -23.74
CA GLN A 148 29.31 8.97 -25.19
C GLN A 148 30.66 9.52 -25.69
N PRO A 149 30.93 9.46 -27.01
CA PRO A 149 32.15 10.04 -27.58
C PRO A 149 32.33 11.50 -27.15
N LYS A 150 33.58 11.90 -26.85
CA LYS A 150 33.87 13.24 -26.28
C LYS A 150 33.40 14.36 -27.21
N GLU A 151 33.41 14.12 -28.51
CA GLU A 151 32.98 15.04 -29.57
C GLU A 151 31.47 15.34 -29.49
N ALA A 152 30.71 14.47 -28.84
CA ALA A 152 29.27 14.62 -28.60
C ALA A 152 28.95 15.23 -27.23
N LEU A 153 29.94 15.48 -26.37
CA LEU A 153 29.76 15.98 -25.00
C LEU A 153 30.35 17.40 -24.86
N PHE A 154 29.47 18.39 -24.68
CA PHE A 154 29.82 19.81 -24.68
C PHE A 154 29.83 20.39 -23.26
N TYR A 155 30.63 19.78 -22.38
CA TYR A 155 30.84 20.24 -21.01
C TYR A 155 32.17 19.71 -20.44
N THR A 156 32.69 20.39 -19.42
CA THR A 156 33.92 20.03 -18.71
C THR A 156 33.86 20.52 -17.25
N PRO A 157 34.47 19.82 -16.28
CA PRO A 157 35.06 18.48 -16.38
C PRO A 157 33.98 17.39 -16.52
N GLN A 158 34.40 16.17 -16.88
CA GLN A 158 33.54 14.99 -16.91
C GLN A 158 33.77 14.14 -15.65
N ASP A 159 32.69 13.68 -15.01
CA ASP A 159 32.71 12.90 -13.78
C ASP A 159 31.91 11.58 -13.90
N SER A 160 32.35 10.55 -13.18
CA SER A 160 31.70 9.23 -13.19
C SER A 160 30.24 9.24 -12.73
N SER A 161 29.78 10.26 -12.01
CA SER A 161 28.38 10.43 -11.58
C SER A 161 27.49 11.12 -12.61
N ASP A 162 28.07 11.70 -13.67
CA ASP A 162 27.39 12.56 -14.64
C ASP A 162 26.14 11.96 -15.28
N VAL A 163 25.23 12.86 -15.66
CA VAL A 163 24.17 12.54 -16.63
C VAL A 163 24.82 12.16 -17.95
N ARG A 164 24.44 11.02 -18.52
CA ARG A 164 25.15 10.42 -19.67
C ARG A 164 24.64 10.91 -21.01
N TRP A 165 23.36 11.26 -21.09
CA TRP A 165 22.72 11.75 -22.31
C TRP A 165 21.40 12.47 -22.02
N ASN A 166 20.79 13.01 -23.07
CA ASN A 166 19.39 13.49 -23.03
C ASN A 166 18.42 12.35 -22.68
N PHE A 167 17.35 12.70 -21.98
CA PHE A 167 16.27 11.84 -21.48
C PHE A 167 16.66 10.91 -20.34
N GLU A 168 17.69 11.24 -19.58
CA GLU A 168 17.92 10.59 -18.28
C GLU A 168 16.88 11.11 -17.27
N LYS A 169 16.41 10.23 -16.39
CA LYS A 169 15.21 10.48 -15.58
C LYS A 169 15.48 10.20 -14.12
N PHE A 170 14.91 11.04 -13.24
CA PHE A 170 14.99 10.87 -11.80
C PHE A 170 13.56 10.84 -11.23
N LEU A 171 13.21 9.75 -10.56
CA LEU A 171 11.94 9.63 -9.83
C LEU A 171 12.17 10.10 -8.40
N ILE A 172 11.38 11.07 -7.96
CA ILE A 172 11.48 11.71 -6.65
C ILE A 172 10.22 11.36 -5.84
N GLY A 173 10.41 10.98 -4.59
CA GLY A 173 9.33 10.69 -3.66
C GLY A 173 8.61 11.95 -3.15
N ARG A 174 7.49 11.72 -2.45
CA ARG A 174 6.65 12.78 -1.86
C ARG A 174 7.34 13.62 -0.78
N ASN A 175 8.43 13.09 -0.21
CA ASN A 175 9.28 13.79 0.74
C ASN A 175 10.36 14.66 0.05
N GLY A 176 10.37 14.69 -1.29
CA GLY A 176 11.37 15.43 -2.07
C GLY A 176 12.71 14.72 -2.22
N SER A 177 12.85 13.47 -1.75
CA SER A 177 14.07 12.68 -1.88
C SER A 177 14.09 11.88 -3.20
N PRO A 178 15.22 11.82 -3.92
CA PRO A 178 15.39 10.98 -5.09
C PRO A 178 15.27 9.50 -4.72
N LEU A 179 14.44 8.75 -5.44
CA LEU A 179 14.20 7.33 -5.22
C LEU A 179 14.92 6.47 -6.23
N ARG A 180 14.84 6.83 -7.52
CA ARG A 180 15.42 6.05 -8.63
C ARG A 180 15.95 6.93 -9.75
N ARG A 181 16.96 6.44 -10.45
CA ARG A 181 17.53 7.04 -11.66
C ARG A 181 17.50 6.05 -12.81
N TYR A 182 17.10 6.53 -13.98
CA TYR A 182 16.85 5.72 -15.17
C TYR A 182 17.73 6.20 -16.32
N GLU A 183 18.28 5.27 -17.08
CA GLU A 183 19.08 5.61 -18.26
C GLU A 183 18.23 6.32 -19.35
N PRO A 184 18.88 6.99 -20.31
CA PRO A 184 18.22 7.67 -21.44
C PRO A 184 17.14 6.83 -22.16
N ASP A 185 17.51 5.62 -22.58
CA ASP A 185 16.67 4.72 -23.40
C ASP A 185 15.64 3.92 -22.56
N TYR A 186 15.57 4.14 -21.24
CA TYR A 186 14.51 3.54 -20.43
C TYR A 186 13.18 4.24 -20.73
N LEU A 187 12.23 3.48 -21.32
CA LEU A 187 10.94 4.00 -21.77
C LEU A 187 10.13 4.55 -20.59
N PRO A 188 9.59 5.79 -20.65
CA PRO A 188 8.71 6.30 -19.61
C PRO A 188 7.53 5.38 -19.29
N LEU A 189 6.89 4.73 -20.29
CA LEU A 189 5.80 3.79 -20.00
C LEU A 189 6.26 2.56 -19.19
N ALA A 190 7.52 2.15 -19.30
CA ALA A 190 8.09 1.09 -18.45
C ALA A 190 8.32 1.54 -17.00
N MET A 191 8.18 2.84 -16.70
CA MET A 191 8.23 3.41 -15.35
C MET A 191 6.88 3.36 -14.64
N VAL A 192 5.78 3.03 -15.34
CA VAL A 192 4.42 2.98 -14.75
C VAL A 192 4.41 2.16 -13.47
N ARG A 193 5.07 1.00 -13.44
CA ARG A 193 5.15 0.15 -12.24
C ARG A 193 5.87 0.86 -11.08
N ASP A 194 7.00 1.47 -11.37
CA ASP A 194 7.81 2.16 -10.35
C ASP A 194 7.08 3.41 -9.83
N ILE A 195 6.36 4.11 -10.70
CA ILE A 195 5.51 5.23 -10.34
C ILE A 195 4.33 4.73 -9.51
N GLU A 196 3.60 3.69 -9.92
CA GLU A 196 2.50 3.10 -9.14
C GLU A 196 2.95 2.61 -7.76
N GLU A 197 4.17 2.07 -7.65
CA GLU A 197 4.78 1.67 -6.37
C GLU A 197 5.02 2.88 -5.46
N VAL A 198 5.57 3.97 -5.99
CA VAL A 198 5.87 5.19 -5.22
C VAL A 198 4.61 6.00 -4.91
N MET A 199 3.71 6.07 -5.87
CA MET A 199 2.42 6.73 -5.71
C MET A 199 1.61 5.97 -4.65
N GLY A 200 1.67 4.63 -4.68
CA GLY A 200 0.56 3.81 -4.22
C GLY A 200 -0.71 4.20 -4.97
N HIS A 201 -1.73 3.37 -5.03
CA HIS A 201 -3.05 3.98 -4.87
C HIS A 201 -3.12 4.13 -3.36
N GLY A 202 -2.48 5.19 -2.85
CA GLY A 202 -2.38 5.37 -1.42
C GLY A 202 -3.80 5.47 -0.93
N ASN A 203 -4.11 4.64 0.05
CA ASN A 203 -5.41 4.64 0.70
C ASN A 203 -5.81 6.09 1.10
N SER A 204 -4.80 6.90 1.42
CA SER A 204 -4.87 8.34 1.67
C SER A 204 -5.38 9.19 0.50
N GLU A 205 -4.93 8.97 -0.74
CA GLU A 205 -5.50 9.68 -1.90
C GLU A 205 -6.95 9.29 -2.14
N LEU A 206 -7.28 8.01 -1.97
CA LEU A 206 -8.65 7.53 -2.11
C LEU A 206 -9.56 8.23 -1.08
N ILE A 207 -9.16 8.26 0.19
CA ILE A 207 -9.88 8.96 1.27
C ILE A 207 -10.02 10.46 0.94
N THR A 208 -8.92 11.12 0.58
CA THR A 208 -8.92 12.56 0.26
C THR A 208 -9.79 12.86 -0.96
N SER A 209 -9.78 12.01 -1.98
CA SER A 209 -10.60 12.18 -3.19
C SER A 209 -12.10 12.13 -2.92
N LYS A 210 -12.51 11.50 -1.82
CA LYS A 210 -13.91 11.46 -1.36
C LYS A 210 -14.25 12.62 -0.41
N GLY A 211 -13.28 13.49 -0.10
CA GLY A 211 -13.45 14.71 0.69
C GLY A 211 -13.22 14.55 2.20
N TYR A 212 -12.65 13.41 2.64
CA TYR A 212 -12.38 13.16 4.05
C TYR A 212 -10.94 13.56 4.41
N PRO A 213 -10.70 14.03 5.64
CA PRO A 213 -9.34 14.20 6.16
C PRO A 213 -8.64 12.84 6.26
N VAL A 214 -7.32 12.83 6.06
CA VAL A 214 -6.51 11.63 6.29
C VAL A 214 -5.17 11.97 6.91
N GLU A 215 -4.77 11.15 7.87
CA GLU A 215 -3.42 11.12 8.42
C GLU A 215 -2.79 9.75 8.14
N GLU A 216 -1.48 9.72 7.89
CA GLU A 216 -0.72 8.47 7.76
C GLU A 216 0.20 8.30 8.96
N HIS A 217 0.04 7.16 9.63
CA HIS A 217 0.86 6.75 10.77
C HIS A 217 1.71 5.54 10.38
N THR A 218 2.94 5.51 10.86
CA THR A 218 3.86 4.40 10.61
C THR A 218 4.16 3.67 11.91
N VAL A 219 3.82 2.39 11.96
CA VAL A 219 4.04 1.51 13.11
C VAL A 219 5.15 0.54 12.77
N THR A 220 6.20 0.48 13.61
CA THR A 220 7.28 -0.50 13.42
C THR A 220 7.16 -1.59 14.46
N THR A 221 7.07 -2.84 14.01
CA THR A 221 7.07 -4.02 14.88
C THR A 221 8.47 -4.28 15.45
N ASP A 222 8.54 -4.99 16.57
CA ASP A 222 9.79 -5.42 17.21
C ASP A 222 10.65 -6.33 16.31
N ASP A 223 10.04 -7.08 15.40
CA ASP A 223 10.74 -7.88 14.39
C ASP A 223 11.06 -7.11 13.09
N GLY A 224 10.74 -5.82 13.02
CA GLY A 224 11.24 -4.88 12.01
C GLY A 224 10.35 -4.67 10.79
N TYR A 225 9.11 -5.18 10.80
CA TYR A 225 8.11 -4.78 9.80
C TYR A 225 7.64 -3.36 10.07
N VAL A 226 7.38 -2.64 8.99
CA VAL A 226 6.90 -1.26 9.01
C VAL A 226 5.51 -1.26 8.39
N LEU A 227 4.50 -1.03 9.22
CA LEU A 227 3.08 -1.07 8.88
C LEU A 227 2.57 0.37 8.72
N ARG A 228 2.01 0.70 7.57
CA ARG A 228 1.33 1.99 7.38
C ARG A 228 -0.13 1.85 7.82
N VAL A 229 -0.59 2.77 8.65
CA VAL A 229 -1.95 2.85 9.18
C VAL A 229 -2.54 4.18 8.73
N GLN A 230 -3.71 4.16 8.10
CA GLN A 230 -4.41 5.39 7.72
C GLN A 230 -5.43 5.74 8.79
N ARG A 231 -5.55 7.03 9.10
CA ARG A 231 -6.52 7.53 10.06
C ARG A 231 -7.44 8.54 9.40
N ILE A 232 -8.75 8.36 9.58
CA ILE A 232 -9.79 9.34 9.20
C ILE A 232 -10.26 9.98 10.52
N PRO A 233 -9.69 11.13 10.92
CA PRO A 233 -9.91 11.68 12.25
C PRO A 233 -11.34 12.23 12.44
N HIS A 234 -12.01 12.63 11.35
CA HIS A 234 -13.37 13.14 11.39
C HIS A 234 -14.11 13.02 10.06
N GLU A 235 -15.40 13.36 10.08
CA GLU A 235 -16.30 13.41 8.93
C GLU A 235 -15.81 14.34 7.82
N LYS A 236 -16.49 14.28 6.68
CA LYS A 236 -16.15 15.05 5.48
C LYS A 236 -15.99 16.55 5.77
N SER A 237 -14.88 17.14 5.31
CA SER A 237 -14.67 18.59 5.37
C SER A 237 -15.45 19.26 4.25
N ASP A 238 -16.58 19.90 4.56
CA ASP A 238 -17.23 20.79 3.60
C ASP A 238 -16.27 21.95 3.30
N GLY A 239 -15.93 22.17 2.02
CA GLY A 239 -14.95 23.16 1.54
C GLY A 239 -15.27 24.63 1.84
N ALA A 240 -16.16 24.92 2.80
CA ALA A 240 -16.35 26.23 3.38
C ALA A 240 -15.34 26.43 4.51
N GLN A 241 -14.59 27.53 4.41
CA GLN A 241 -13.69 28.07 5.43
C GLN A 241 -14.26 27.92 6.86
N ARG A 242 -13.84 26.88 7.58
CA ARG A 242 -13.64 26.95 9.03
C ARG A 242 -12.19 27.34 9.28
N THR A 243 -11.87 28.59 8.96
CA THR A 243 -10.74 29.27 9.58
C THR A 243 -11.11 29.47 11.05
N ASN A 244 -10.29 28.95 11.96
CA ASN A 244 -10.50 28.81 13.40
C ASN A 244 -11.41 27.63 13.78
N HIS A 245 -10.82 26.45 13.92
CA HIS A 245 -10.60 25.82 15.22
C HIS A 245 -9.80 24.55 14.99
N ASN A 246 -8.86 24.31 15.89
CA ASN A 246 -8.52 22.98 16.37
C ASN A 246 -9.84 22.18 16.60
N VAL A 247 -10.42 21.57 15.57
CA VAL A 247 -11.40 20.50 15.75
C VAL A 247 -10.55 19.28 16.09
N HIS A 248 -9.99 19.34 17.30
CA HIS A 248 -9.20 18.27 17.83
C HIS A 248 -10.09 17.02 17.83
N SER A 249 -9.51 15.90 17.44
CA SER A 249 -10.04 14.56 17.73
C SER A 249 -10.18 14.28 19.24
N GLU A 250 -9.95 15.28 20.11
CA GLU A 250 -10.11 15.24 21.55
C GLU A 250 -11.54 14.82 21.91
N GLY A 251 -11.69 13.56 22.31
CA GLY A 251 -12.94 12.98 22.79
C GLY A 251 -13.69 12.06 21.82
N ARG A 252 -13.19 11.82 20.59
CA ARG A 252 -13.77 10.80 19.71
C ARG A 252 -13.25 9.41 20.08
N THR A 253 -14.14 8.42 20.13
CA THR A 253 -13.75 7.04 20.41
C THR A 253 -12.96 6.46 19.23
N PRO A 254 -11.72 5.99 19.44
CA PRO A 254 -10.95 5.35 18.38
C PRO A 254 -11.53 3.99 18.00
N VAL A 255 -11.66 3.75 16.71
CA VAL A 255 -12.09 2.48 16.12
C VAL A 255 -10.98 1.94 15.23
N LEU A 256 -10.36 0.83 15.61
CA LEU A 256 -9.37 0.13 14.79
C LEU A 256 -10.07 -0.90 13.90
N VAL A 257 -9.98 -0.73 12.58
CA VAL A 257 -10.57 -1.61 11.57
C VAL A 257 -9.46 -2.37 10.85
N LEU A 258 -9.47 -3.71 10.95
CA LEU A 258 -8.49 -4.58 10.30
C LEU A 258 -9.12 -5.50 9.24
N HIS A 259 -8.40 -5.59 8.12
CA HIS A 259 -8.77 -6.37 6.95
C HIS A 259 -8.52 -7.88 7.13
N GLY A 260 -9.09 -8.67 6.20
CA GLY A 260 -8.94 -10.11 6.12
C GLY A 260 -7.77 -10.57 5.26
N THR A 261 -7.72 -11.87 5.00
CA THR A 261 -6.67 -12.47 4.17
C THR A 261 -6.72 -11.93 2.74
N ALA A 262 -5.53 -11.65 2.19
CA ALA A 262 -5.34 -11.18 0.83
C ALA A 262 -5.94 -9.81 0.49
N MET A 263 -6.18 -8.98 1.50
CA MET A 263 -6.78 -7.64 1.36
C MET A 263 -5.95 -6.59 2.13
N SER A 264 -6.48 -5.37 2.23
CA SER A 264 -5.80 -4.20 2.78
C SER A 264 -6.77 -3.21 3.42
N SER A 265 -6.22 -2.17 4.06
CA SER A 265 -7.03 -1.07 4.60
C SER A 265 -7.87 -0.32 3.55
N ALA A 266 -7.49 -0.38 2.27
CA ALA A 266 -8.18 0.34 1.20
C ALA A 266 -9.58 -0.21 0.89
N ASP A 267 -9.82 -1.47 1.22
CA ASP A 267 -11.09 -2.13 0.92
C ASP A 267 -12.25 -1.52 1.71
N PHE A 268 -11.98 -0.93 2.88
CA PHE A 268 -12.97 -0.24 3.71
C PHE A 268 -13.32 1.17 3.24
N VAL A 269 -12.69 1.66 2.17
CA VAL A 269 -12.91 3.00 1.60
C VAL A 269 -12.97 3.00 0.06
N LEU A 270 -13.07 1.81 -0.54
CA LEU A 270 -13.08 1.63 -2.00
C LEU A 270 -14.35 2.15 -2.67
N ASN A 271 -15.50 1.88 -2.07
CA ASN A 271 -16.82 2.23 -2.59
C ASN A 271 -17.16 3.72 -2.34
N PHE A 272 -18.39 4.13 -2.66
CA PHE A 272 -18.87 5.47 -2.34
C PHE A 272 -18.96 5.69 -0.82
N PRO A 273 -18.90 6.96 -0.33
CA PRO A 273 -18.97 7.26 1.10
C PRO A 273 -20.11 6.59 1.87
N HIS A 274 -21.30 6.52 1.26
CA HIS A 274 -22.48 5.91 1.86
C HIS A 274 -22.49 4.36 1.82
N GLN A 275 -21.47 3.73 1.23
CA GLN A 275 -21.33 2.28 1.05
C GLN A 275 -20.04 1.71 1.67
N SER A 276 -19.16 2.55 2.20
CA SER A 276 -17.87 2.11 2.73
C SER A 276 -17.82 2.31 4.24
N LEU A 277 -17.50 1.24 4.97
CA LEU A 277 -17.48 1.24 6.43
C LEU A 277 -16.59 2.35 7.01
N GLY A 278 -15.42 2.62 6.43
CA GLY A 278 -14.51 3.65 6.93
C GLY A 278 -15.12 5.06 6.92
N PHE A 279 -15.88 5.38 5.87
CA PHE A 279 -16.56 6.68 5.76
C PHE A 279 -17.80 6.76 6.65
N LEU A 280 -18.60 5.69 6.71
CA LEU A 280 -19.78 5.63 7.58
C LEU A 280 -19.43 5.77 9.06
N LEU A 281 -18.31 5.19 9.51
CA LEU A 281 -17.80 5.36 10.88
C LEU A 281 -17.35 6.80 11.14
N ALA A 282 -16.63 7.42 10.19
CA ALA A 282 -16.19 8.80 10.33
C ALA A 282 -17.39 9.76 10.42
N ASP A 283 -18.42 9.54 9.58
CA ASP A 283 -19.67 10.31 9.59
C ASP A 283 -20.50 10.08 10.86
N ALA A 284 -20.38 8.90 11.50
CA ALA A 284 -20.98 8.62 12.82
C ALA A 284 -20.18 9.25 13.99
N GLY A 285 -19.08 9.95 13.70
CA GLY A 285 -18.28 10.69 14.67
C GLY A 285 -17.23 9.86 15.41
N TYR A 286 -16.81 8.73 14.84
CA TYR A 286 -15.67 7.96 15.35
C TYR A 286 -14.33 8.51 14.84
N ASP A 287 -13.25 8.24 15.58
CA ASP A 287 -11.88 8.41 15.10
C ASP A 287 -11.43 7.09 14.46
N VAL A 288 -11.39 7.03 13.12
CA VAL A 288 -11.27 5.75 12.41
C VAL A 288 -9.82 5.46 12.07
N TRP A 289 -9.32 4.30 12.48
CA TRP A 289 -7.98 3.81 12.22
C TRP A 289 -8.04 2.56 11.34
N LEU A 290 -7.52 2.65 10.12
CA LEU A 290 -7.50 1.56 9.14
C LEU A 290 -6.09 0.94 9.12
N GLY A 291 -5.95 -0.20 9.79
CA GLY A 291 -4.66 -0.88 9.95
C GLY A 291 -4.36 -1.88 8.83
N ASN A 292 -3.09 -2.28 8.76
CA ASN A 292 -2.58 -3.22 7.76
C ASN A 292 -1.70 -4.28 8.41
N PHE A 293 -1.87 -5.53 7.99
CA PHE A 293 -0.96 -6.62 8.36
C PHE A 293 0.25 -6.71 7.42
N ARG A 294 1.35 -7.21 7.97
CA ARG A 294 2.58 -7.54 7.23
C ARG A 294 2.28 -8.31 5.93
N GLY A 295 2.99 -7.93 4.87
CA GLY A 295 2.90 -8.57 3.55
C GLY A 295 2.09 -7.79 2.52
N ASN A 296 1.02 -7.10 2.91
CA ASN A 296 0.21 -6.35 1.95
C ASN A 296 0.94 -5.09 1.43
N ILE A 297 0.43 -4.41 0.40
CA ILE A 297 1.08 -3.27 -0.28
C ILE A 297 1.39 -2.05 0.61
N TYR A 298 0.79 -1.96 1.80
CA TYR A 298 1.01 -0.87 2.74
C TYR A 298 2.15 -1.13 3.73
N THR A 299 2.84 -2.27 3.60
CA THR A 299 3.91 -2.67 4.54
C THR A 299 5.31 -2.67 3.90
N SER A 300 6.34 -2.50 4.72
CA SER A 300 7.74 -2.72 4.33
C SER A 300 8.51 -3.33 5.50
N HIS A 301 9.83 -3.47 5.39
CA HIS A 301 10.67 -4.00 6.46
C HIS A 301 11.99 -3.24 6.49
N THR A 302 12.49 -2.97 7.70
CA THR A 302 13.76 -2.28 7.94
C THR A 302 15.00 -2.99 7.37
N ARG A 303 14.96 -4.31 7.19
CA ARG A 303 16.12 -5.15 6.81
C ARG A 303 15.93 -5.89 5.50
N TYR A 304 14.74 -6.42 5.24
CA TYR A 304 14.48 -7.29 4.09
C TYR A 304 13.65 -6.57 3.03
N SER A 305 14.04 -6.70 1.75
CA SER A 305 13.20 -6.26 0.64
C SER A 305 12.13 -7.30 0.31
N ARG A 306 11.06 -6.91 -0.39
CA ARG A 306 9.96 -7.81 -0.80
C ARG A 306 10.37 -8.96 -1.73
N VAL A 307 11.54 -8.89 -2.36
CA VAL A 307 12.07 -10.00 -3.18
C VAL A 307 12.85 -11.01 -2.33
N ASN A 308 13.16 -10.68 -1.08
CA ASN A 308 13.86 -11.54 -0.17
C ASN A 308 12.86 -12.54 0.46
N PRO A 309 13.11 -13.86 0.41
CA PRO A 309 12.20 -14.86 0.99
C PRO A 309 12.01 -14.69 2.50
N PHE A 310 12.96 -14.11 3.22
CA PHE A 310 12.82 -13.82 4.66
C PHE A 310 11.77 -12.75 4.97
N PHE A 311 11.43 -11.87 4.01
CA PHE A 311 10.31 -10.93 4.15
C PHE A 311 8.95 -11.65 4.19
N TRP A 312 8.85 -12.86 3.65
CA TRP A 312 7.58 -13.60 3.56
C TRP A 312 7.53 -14.79 4.53
N ASN A 313 8.52 -14.90 5.43
CA ASN A 313 8.59 -15.99 6.38
C ASN A 313 7.77 -15.67 7.64
N PHE A 314 6.46 -15.60 7.48
CA PHE A 314 5.50 -15.37 8.56
C PHE A 314 4.17 -16.11 8.30
N SER A 315 3.36 -16.19 9.33
CA SER A 315 1.97 -16.65 9.36
C SER A 315 1.11 -15.62 10.12
N PHE A 316 -0.15 -15.95 10.40
CA PHE A 316 -0.95 -15.07 11.26
C PHE A 316 -0.45 -15.07 12.72
N ASP A 317 0.33 -16.07 13.16
CA ASP A 317 0.93 -16.08 14.51
C ASP A 317 1.82 -14.85 14.72
N GLU A 318 2.59 -14.47 13.71
CA GLU A 318 3.42 -13.27 13.79
C GLU A 318 2.56 -11.99 13.77
N MET A 319 1.43 -11.99 13.07
CA MET A 319 0.46 -10.88 13.13
C MET A 319 -0.13 -10.73 14.54
N VAL A 320 -0.44 -11.86 15.20
CA VAL A 320 -0.91 -11.93 16.60
C VAL A 320 0.17 -11.42 17.55
N LYS A 321 1.40 -11.86 17.36
CA LYS A 321 2.50 -11.60 18.29
C LYS A 321 3.05 -10.18 18.19
N HIS A 322 3.10 -9.64 16.98
CA HIS A 322 3.88 -8.45 16.64
C HIS A 322 3.02 -7.32 16.05
N ASP A 323 2.26 -7.58 14.98
CA ASP A 323 1.55 -6.52 14.23
C ASP A 323 0.44 -5.86 15.04
N LEU A 324 -0.50 -6.68 15.53
CA LEU A 324 -1.68 -6.18 16.21
C LEU A 324 -1.34 -5.50 17.55
N PRO A 325 -0.47 -6.06 18.41
CA PRO A 325 0.07 -5.38 19.59
C PRO A 325 0.67 -4.00 19.28
N ALA A 326 1.61 -3.94 18.33
CA ALA A 326 2.27 -2.69 17.97
C ALA A 326 1.28 -1.66 17.41
N THR A 327 0.29 -2.10 16.64
CA THR A 327 -0.74 -1.23 16.07
C THR A 327 -1.68 -0.69 17.14
N ILE A 328 -2.21 -1.54 18.03
CA ILE A 328 -3.08 -1.11 19.14
C ILE A 328 -2.33 -0.12 20.02
N ASP A 329 -1.11 -0.44 20.44
CA ASP A 329 -0.33 0.43 21.33
C ASP A 329 0.00 1.76 20.67
N ALA A 330 0.30 1.77 19.37
CA ALA A 330 0.51 3.01 18.63
C ALA A 330 -0.76 3.86 18.55
N VAL A 331 -1.93 3.26 18.27
CA VAL A 331 -3.21 3.98 18.24
C VAL A 331 -3.50 4.61 19.60
N LEU A 332 -3.47 3.81 20.68
CA LEU A 332 -3.74 4.30 22.04
C LEU A 332 -2.76 5.41 22.46
N ASN A 333 -1.48 5.29 22.07
CA ASN A 333 -0.48 6.32 22.33
C ASN A 333 -0.70 7.59 21.51
N VAL A 334 -1.16 7.52 20.25
CA VAL A 334 -1.46 8.74 19.48
C VAL A 334 -2.75 9.40 19.98
N THR A 335 -3.78 8.62 20.28
CA THR A 335 -5.08 9.15 20.72
C THR A 335 -5.12 9.53 22.19
N GLN A 336 -4.13 9.12 22.98
CA GLN A 336 -4.10 9.24 24.45
C GLN A 336 -5.35 8.63 25.11
N GLN A 337 -5.88 7.56 24.52
CA GLN A 337 -7.02 6.80 25.05
C GLN A 337 -6.50 5.52 25.70
N GLU A 338 -7.17 5.04 26.73
CA GLU A 338 -6.82 3.77 27.38
C GLU A 338 -7.34 2.55 26.61
N ARG A 339 -8.43 2.75 25.86
CA ARG A 339 -9.15 1.68 25.15
C ARG A 339 -9.64 2.13 23.78
N LEU A 340 -9.88 1.16 22.90
CA LEU A 340 -10.44 1.38 21.58
C LEU A 340 -11.53 0.35 21.24
N LEU A 341 -12.37 0.69 20.27
CA LEU A 341 -13.29 -0.26 19.63
C LEU A 341 -12.53 -1.00 18.52
N TYR A 342 -12.77 -2.30 18.37
CA TYR A 342 -12.10 -3.09 17.35
C TYR A 342 -13.11 -3.71 16.38
N ILE A 343 -12.88 -3.51 15.08
CA ILE A 343 -13.60 -4.19 14.01
C ILE A 343 -12.61 -5.07 13.26
N GLY A 344 -12.85 -6.37 13.27
CA GLY A 344 -12.05 -7.34 12.52
C GLY A 344 -12.90 -8.07 11.51
N TRP A 345 -12.52 -8.03 10.23
CA TRP A 345 -13.15 -8.85 9.21
C TRP A 345 -12.30 -10.09 8.88
N SER A 346 -12.91 -11.27 8.82
CA SER A 346 -12.24 -12.51 8.43
C SER A 346 -10.96 -12.75 9.26
N GLN A 347 -9.77 -12.86 8.66
CA GLN A 347 -8.50 -12.96 9.37
C GLN A 347 -8.24 -11.80 10.36
N GLY A 348 -8.76 -10.59 10.14
CA GLY A 348 -8.72 -9.52 11.13
C GLY A 348 -9.35 -9.95 12.45
N SER A 349 -10.49 -10.65 12.41
CA SER A 349 -11.10 -11.22 13.62
C SER A 349 -10.24 -12.33 14.23
N GLN A 350 -9.67 -13.20 13.38
CA GLN A 350 -8.82 -14.31 13.80
C GLN A 350 -7.62 -13.83 14.63
N VAL A 351 -6.95 -12.77 14.16
CA VAL A 351 -5.76 -12.23 14.80
C VAL A 351 -6.10 -11.62 16.16
N LEU A 352 -7.24 -10.95 16.33
CA LEU A 352 -7.63 -10.46 17.65
C LEU A 352 -8.01 -11.61 18.61
N PHE A 353 -8.73 -12.64 18.15
CA PHE A 353 -8.98 -13.83 18.99
C PHE A 353 -7.66 -14.46 19.46
N GLY A 354 -6.67 -14.57 18.56
CA GLY A 354 -5.35 -15.08 18.88
C GLY A 354 -4.62 -14.21 19.91
N LEU A 355 -4.66 -12.88 19.73
CA LEU A 355 -4.02 -11.92 20.62
C LEU A 355 -4.62 -11.96 22.03
N LEU A 356 -5.94 -11.90 22.16
CA LEU A 356 -6.61 -11.89 23.47
C LEU A 356 -6.44 -13.21 24.21
N SER A 357 -6.17 -14.29 23.48
CA SER A 357 -5.79 -15.58 24.04
C SER A 357 -4.34 -15.64 24.52
N GLU A 358 -3.41 -15.14 23.70
CA GLU A 358 -1.97 -15.22 23.96
C GLU A 358 -1.47 -14.16 24.93
N LYS A 359 -2.06 -12.96 24.89
CA LYS A 359 -1.73 -11.80 25.72
C LYS A 359 -3.01 -11.25 26.39
N PRO A 360 -3.51 -11.92 27.45
CA PRO A 360 -4.77 -11.55 28.08
C PRO A 360 -4.83 -10.10 28.60
N GLU A 361 -3.70 -9.44 28.83
CA GLU A 361 -3.60 -8.02 29.17
C GLU A 361 -4.20 -7.09 28.10
N TYR A 362 -4.32 -7.54 26.85
CA TYR A 362 -4.98 -6.76 25.80
C TYR A 362 -6.51 -6.74 25.94
N ASN A 363 -7.11 -7.63 26.75
CA ASN A 363 -8.56 -7.58 26.99
C ASN A 363 -8.97 -6.26 27.66
N SER A 364 -8.10 -5.62 28.46
CA SER A 364 -8.41 -4.34 29.09
C SER A 364 -8.27 -3.14 28.15
N LYS A 365 -7.74 -3.34 26.93
CA LYS A 365 -7.52 -2.28 25.92
C LYS A 365 -8.63 -2.20 24.87
N ILE A 366 -9.57 -3.15 24.88
CA ILE A 366 -10.64 -3.26 23.88
C ILE A 366 -12.00 -3.08 24.57
N VAL A 367 -12.79 -2.11 24.12
CA VAL A 367 -14.13 -1.85 24.67
C VAL A 367 -15.15 -2.87 24.14
N LEU A 368 -15.16 -3.08 22.83
CA LEU A 368 -16.02 -4.01 22.12
C LEU A 368 -15.23 -4.60 20.94
N PHE A 369 -15.36 -5.90 20.76
CA PHE A 369 -14.86 -6.59 19.58
C PHE A 369 -16.01 -6.92 18.63
N THR A 370 -16.10 -6.18 17.54
CA THR A 370 -17.01 -6.42 16.42
C THR A 370 -16.33 -7.31 15.37
N ALA A 371 -16.74 -8.58 15.29
CA ALA A 371 -16.17 -9.55 14.36
C ALA A 371 -17.11 -9.79 13.17
N MET A 372 -16.67 -9.37 11.98
CA MET A 372 -17.39 -9.57 10.71
C MET A 372 -16.86 -10.80 9.99
N ALA A 373 -17.76 -11.70 9.58
CA ALA A 373 -17.41 -12.99 9.00
C ALA A 373 -16.30 -13.70 9.81
N PRO A 374 -16.55 -13.99 11.10
CA PRO A 374 -15.49 -14.33 12.05
C PRO A 374 -14.83 -15.66 11.72
N VAL A 375 -13.49 -15.70 11.72
CA VAL A 375 -12.69 -16.89 11.41
C VAL A 375 -11.89 -17.32 12.63
N ALA A 376 -12.25 -18.46 13.19
CA ALA A 376 -11.42 -19.22 14.14
C ALA A 376 -11.30 -20.69 13.70
N TYR A 377 -12.36 -21.20 13.08
CA TYR A 377 -12.49 -22.54 12.52
C TYR A 377 -12.76 -22.44 11.02
N LEU A 378 -12.22 -23.39 10.26
CA LEU A 378 -12.41 -23.51 8.81
C LEU A 378 -12.76 -24.95 8.40
N GLY A 379 -13.17 -25.78 9.35
CA GLY A 379 -13.44 -27.20 9.10
C GLY A 379 -14.68 -27.47 8.25
N ARG A 380 -15.56 -26.47 8.11
CA ARG A 380 -16.78 -26.54 7.28
C ARG A 380 -16.81 -25.50 6.16
N MET A 381 -15.66 -24.92 5.81
CA MET A 381 -15.57 -24.04 4.65
C MET A 381 -16.04 -24.77 3.38
N ARG A 382 -16.73 -24.05 2.49
CA ARG A 382 -17.39 -24.60 1.28
C ARG A 382 -16.78 -24.10 -0.03
N THR A 383 -15.66 -23.39 0.05
CA THR A 383 -15.02 -22.74 -1.09
C THR A 383 -14.28 -23.73 -2.01
N PRO A 384 -14.24 -23.48 -3.33
CA PRO A 384 -13.43 -24.24 -4.29
C PRO A 384 -11.93 -24.30 -3.97
N LEU A 385 -11.43 -23.41 -3.08
CA LEU A 385 -10.06 -23.47 -2.56
C LEU A 385 -9.69 -24.84 -1.96
N LEU A 386 -10.67 -25.57 -1.43
CA LEU A 386 -10.45 -26.91 -0.88
C LEU A 386 -9.86 -27.89 -1.91
N ALA A 387 -10.08 -27.68 -3.21
CA ALA A 387 -9.49 -28.53 -4.25
C ALA A 387 -7.95 -28.43 -4.31
N PHE A 388 -7.37 -27.33 -3.81
CA PHE A 388 -5.91 -27.12 -3.77
C PHE A 388 -5.27 -27.56 -2.45
N GLU A 389 -6.07 -27.86 -1.42
CA GLU A 389 -5.59 -28.28 -0.10
C GLU A 389 -4.60 -29.47 -0.15
N PRO A 390 -4.82 -30.52 -0.97
CA PRO A 390 -3.87 -31.64 -1.06
C PRO A 390 -2.50 -31.26 -1.62
N TYR A 391 -2.41 -30.13 -2.33
CA TYR A 391 -1.21 -29.62 -2.98
C TYR A 391 -0.53 -28.48 -2.21
N ALA A 392 -1.04 -28.14 -1.02
CA ALA A 392 -0.58 -27.00 -0.21
C ALA A 392 0.94 -26.98 -0.02
N ASP A 393 1.56 -28.11 0.36
CA ASP A 393 3.00 -28.19 0.60
C ASP A 393 3.83 -27.95 -0.68
N VAL A 394 3.35 -28.46 -1.82
CA VAL A 394 4.00 -28.29 -3.13
C VAL A 394 3.89 -26.83 -3.57
N ILE A 395 2.71 -26.23 -3.43
CA ILE A 395 2.46 -24.82 -3.76
C ILE A 395 3.33 -23.93 -2.86
N ALA A 396 3.34 -24.18 -1.54
CA ALA A 396 4.14 -23.43 -0.59
C ALA A 396 5.64 -23.53 -0.90
N THR A 397 6.14 -24.73 -1.22
CA THR A 397 7.54 -24.95 -1.58
C THR A 397 7.90 -24.20 -2.86
N PHE A 398 7.06 -24.30 -3.88
CA PHE A 398 7.24 -23.58 -5.14
C PHE A 398 7.32 -22.06 -4.91
N LEU A 399 6.34 -21.49 -4.19
CA LEU A 399 6.29 -20.06 -3.89
C LEU A 399 7.51 -19.56 -3.08
N ARG A 400 8.02 -20.38 -2.15
CA ARG A 400 9.27 -20.10 -1.41
C ARG A 400 10.49 -20.09 -2.32
N LEU A 401 10.61 -21.07 -3.22
CA LEU A 401 11.76 -21.22 -4.12
C LEU A 401 11.81 -20.13 -5.20
N THR A 402 10.66 -19.68 -5.68
CA THR A 402 10.60 -18.59 -6.68
C THR A 402 10.67 -17.19 -6.06
N GLY A 403 10.92 -17.09 -4.75
CA GLY A 403 10.88 -15.81 -4.01
C GLY A 403 9.52 -15.12 -4.11
N SER A 404 8.48 -15.87 -4.49
CA SER A 404 7.13 -15.39 -4.80
C SER A 404 6.21 -15.45 -3.60
N GLY A 405 6.76 -15.41 -2.38
CA GLY A 405 5.99 -15.29 -1.15
C GLY A 405 5.03 -14.08 -1.14
N GLY A 406 5.23 -13.12 -2.06
CA GLY A 406 4.21 -12.16 -2.42
C GLY A 406 4.13 -11.94 -3.93
N LEU A 407 3.04 -12.40 -4.51
CA LEU A 407 2.50 -11.80 -5.72
C LEU A 407 1.37 -10.78 -5.41
N MET A 408 1.04 -10.46 -4.15
CA MET A 408 0.23 -9.25 -3.81
C MET A 408 1.00 -7.93 -4.02
N VAL A 409 1.87 -7.88 -5.02
CA VAL A 409 2.41 -6.65 -5.58
C VAL A 409 1.54 -6.28 -6.78
N ASN A 410 1.15 -5.01 -6.85
CA ASN A 410 0.38 -4.48 -7.98
C ASN A 410 1.27 -4.46 -9.23
N THR A 411 1.31 -5.56 -9.97
CA THR A 411 2.17 -5.76 -11.14
C THR A 411 1.33 -5.93 -12.40
N ALA A 412 1.92 -5.69 -13.57
CA ALA A 412 1.24 -5.98 -14.83
C ALA A 412 0.81 -7.45 -14.96
N LEU A 413 1.61 -8.37 -14.40
CA LEU A 413 1.29 -9.80 -14.37
C LEU A 413 0.08 -10.09 -13.50
N THR A 414 0.01 -9.53 -12.29
CA THR A 414 -1.11 -9.76 -11.36
C THR A 414 -2.38 -9.05 -11.83
N LYS A 415 -2.27 -7.88 -12.47
CA LYS A 415 -3.39 -7.22 -13.18
C LYS A 415 -3.87 -8.03 -14.38
N LEU A 416 -2.96 -8.60 -15.17
CA LEU A 416 -3.32 -9.46 -16.31
C LEU A 416 -3.99 -10.75 -15.84
N GLN A 417 -3.45 -11.39 -14.80
CA GLN A 417 -4.04 -12.57 -14.16
C GLN A 417 -5.43 -12.24 -13.60
N ALA A 418 -5.57 -11.12 -12.87
CA ALA A 418 -6.87 -10.67 -12.38
C ALA A 418 -7.84 -10.35 -13.54
N ALA A 419 -7.39 -9.71 -14.62
CA ALA A 419 -8.24 -9.42 -15.78
C ALA A 419 -8.68 -10.70 -16.52
N LEU A 420 -7.82 -11.72 -16.58
CA LEU A 420 -8.13 -13.02 -17.22
C LEU A 420 -9.07 -13.89 -16.35
N VAL A 421 -8.95 -13.80 -15.03
CA VAL A 421 -9.70 -14.65 -14.08
C VAL A 421 -10.99 -13.99 -13.59
N CYS A 422 -10.99 -12.66 -13.43
CA CYS A 422 -12.09 -11.90 -12.85
C CYS A 422 -12.91 -11.12 -13.90
N GLY A 423 -12.70 -11.40 -15.20
CA GLY A 423 -13.26 -10.64 -16.32
C GLY A 423 -14.58 -11.15 -16.90
N SER A 424 -15.10 -12.31 -16.49
CA SER A 424 -16.35 -12.87 -17.03
C SER A 424 -17.14 -13.63 -15.96
N ASP A 425 -18.38 -13.24 -15.67
CA ASP A 425 -19.44 -13.94 -14.92
C ASP A 425 -19.05 -14.73 -13.63
N PHE A 426 -17.85 -14.54 -13.11
CA PHE A 426 -17.34 -15.17 -11.90
C PHE A 426 -17.84 -14.40 -10.69
N THR A 427 -18.26 -15.12 -9.64
CA THR A 427 -18.56 -14.49 -8.36
C THR A 427 -17.28 -13.86 -7.79
N VAL A 428 -17.42 -12.75 -7.08
CA VAL A 428 -16.30 -12.04 -6.42
C VAL A 428 -15.49 -13.01 -5.56
N ASP A 429 -16.13 -13.96 -4.88
CA ASP A 429 -15.46 -15.02 -4.11
C ASP A 429 -14.52 -15.87 -4.95
N LEU A 430 -14.89 -16.23 -6.18
CA LEU A 430 -14.10 -17.12 -7.00
C LEU A 430 -12.92 -16.37 -7.66
N CYS A 431 -13.13 -15.10 -8.01
CA CYS A 431 -12.06 -14.17 -8.39
C CYS A 431 -11.04 -14.03 -7.24
N ILE A 432 -11.50 -13.69 -6.05
CA ILE A 432 -10.59 -13.45 -4.92
C ILE A 432 -9.98 -14.76 -4.43
N ALA A 433 -10.67 -15.89 -4.47
CA ALA A 433 -10.09 -17.21 -4.19
C ALA A 433 -8.92 -17.51 -5.13
N ALA A 434 -9.09 -17.31 -6.44
CA ALA A 434 -8.02 -17.53 -7.41
C ALA A 434 -6.84 -16.56 -7.23
N VAL A 435 -7.11 -15.30 -6.89
CA VAL A 435 -6.06 -14.34 -6.50
C VAL A 435 -5.38 -14.78 -5.21
N ALA A 436 -6.11 -15.16 -4.17
CA ALA A 436 -5.56 -15.54 -2.87
C ALA A 436 -4.67 -16.80 -2.95
N VAL A 437 -5.03 -17.76 -3.83
CA VAL A 437 -4.23 -18.96 -4.16
C VAL A 437 -2.84 -18.60 -4.63
N LEU A 438 -2.78 -17.62 -5.55
CA LEU A 438 -1.58 -17.22 -6.24
C LEU A 438 -0.74 -16.22 -5.44
N ASN A 439 -1.37 -15.45 -4.54
CA ASN A 439 -0.78 -14.18 -4.11
C ASN A 439 -0.38 -14.07 -2.64
N GLY A 440 -0.85 -14.92 -1.71
CA GLY A 440 -0.26 -14.92 -0.34
C GLY A 440 -1.11 -15.46 0.80
N ILE A 441 -1.85 -16.54 0.56
CA ILE A 441 -2.23 -17.42 1.68
C ILE A 441 -0.98 -18.20 2.10
N ASN A 442 -0.68 -18.21 3.40
CA ASN A 442 0.23 -19.22 3.94
C ASN A 442 -0.50 -20.58 3.91
N TRP A 443 -0.25 -21.32 2.83
CA TRP A 443 -0.94 -22.59 2.53
C TRP A 443 -0.80 -23.63 3.63
N ASN A 444 0.36 -23.69 4.28
CA ASN A 444 0.61 -24.60 5.40
C ASN A 444 -0.28 -24.23 6.59
N GLN A 445 -0.39 -22.94 6.91
CA GLN A 445 -1.27 -22.47 7.98
C GLN A 445 -2.75 -22.72 7.68
N LEU A 446 -3.18 -22.44 6.45
CA LEU A 446 -4.56 -22.69 6.03
C LEU A 446 -4.89 -24.19 6.14
N ASN A 447 -3.98 -25.05 5.67
CA ASN A 447 -4.14 -26.50 5.72
C ASN A 447 -4.30 -26.99 7.18
N ILE A 448 -3.50 -26.48 8.11
CA ILE A 448 -3.63 -26.81 9.54
C ILE A 448 -5.04 -26.50 10.04
N LEU A 449 -5.54 -25.29 9.81
CA LEU A 449 -6.87 -24.85 10.28
C LEU A 449 -7.99 -25.73 9.72
N ILE A 450 -7.88 -26.17 8.46
CA ILE A 450 -8.85 -27.05 7.79
C ILE A 450 -8.77 -28.47 8.36
N ARG A 451 -7.59 -29.12 8.28
CA ARG A 451 -7.43 -30.54 8.65
C ARG A 451 -7.65 -30.82 10.12
N CYS A 452 -7.16 -29.94 11.00
CA CYS A 452 -7.33 -30.15 12.42
C CYS A 452 -8.70 -29.68 12.94
N ASN A 453 -9.43 -28.89 12.13
CA ASN A 453 -10.61 -28.13 12.52
C ASN A 453 -10.45 -27.47 13.91
N CYS A 454 -9.38 -26.70 14.06
CA CYS A 454 -8.97 -26.21 15.36
C CYS A 454 -8.23 -24.88 15.27
N PHE A 455 -8.42 -24.03 16.27
CA PHE A 455 -7.77 -22.73 16.36
C PHE A 455 -6.45 -22.86 17.11
N ARG A 456 -5.33 -22.88 16.37
CA ARG A 456 -3.99 -23.13 16.95
C ARG A 456 -2.87 -22.44 16.17
N LYS A 457 -1.71 -22.40 16.83
CA LYS A 457 -0.45 -21.88 16.28
C LYS A 457 0.06 -22.66 15.08
N TYR A 458 0.96 -22.06 14.30
CA TYR A 458 1.62 -22.65 13.14
C TYR A 458 2.37 -23.94 13.49
N ASP A 459 2.36 -24.94 12.60
CA ASP A 459 3.12 -26.18 12.79
C ASP A 459 4.47 -26.08 12.06
N TYR A 460 5.55 -25.87 12.82
CA TYR A 460 6.91 -25.86 12.29
C TYR A 460 7.52 -27.26 12.13
N GLY A 461 6.79 -28.32 12.48
CA GLY A 461 7.29 -29.68 12.60
C GLY A 461 7.93 -29.94 13.97
N MET A 462 8.01 -31.21 14.36
CA MET A 462 8.31 -31.65 15.73
C MET A 462 9.47 -30.92 16.43
N LEU A 463 10.64 -30.87 15.79
CA LEU A 463 11.85 -30.26 16.38
C LEU A 463 11.71 -28.75 16.55
N LEU A 464 11.21 -28.07 15.52
CA LEU A 464 11.04 -26.62 15.56
C LEU A 464 9.88 -26.22 16.47
N ASN A 465 8.85 -27.05 16.61
CA ASN A 465 7.79 -26.84 17.60
C ASN A 465 8.34 -26.90 19.03
N ILE A 466 9.25 -27.84 19.33
CA ILE A 466 9.90 -27.89 20.64
C ILE A 466 10.73 -26.62 20.87
N MET A 467 11.46 -26.13 19.86
CA MET A 467 12.24 -24.89 19.98
C MET A 467 11.37 -23.64 20.16
N ASN A 468 10.26 -23.53 19.44
CA ASN A 468 9.40 -22.33 19.43
C ASN A 468 8.33 -22.34 20.54
N TYR A 469 7.75 -23.50 20.83
CA TYR A 469 6.58 -23.64 21.72
C TYR A 469 6.86 -24.48 22.97
N ARG A 470 8.04 -25.12 23.07
CA ARG A 470 8.37 -26.09 24.14
C ARG A 470 7.45 -27.32 24.17
N THR A 471 6.70 -27.55 23.10
CA THR A 471 5.81 -28.70 22.90
C THR A 471 5.99 -29.24 21.50
N TRP A 472 5.83 -30.55 21.31
CA TRP A 472 6.00 -31.18 19.98
C TRP A 472 4.80 -30.93 19.04
N ARG A 473 3.63 -30.65 19.60
CA ARG A 473 2.45 -30.16 18.86
C ARG A 473 2.28 -28.66 19.06
N PRO A 474 1.84 -27.93 18.04
CA PRO A 474 1.51 -26.51 18.18
C PRO A 474 0.35 -26.31 19.18
N PRO A 475 0.49 -25.39 20.13
CA PRO A 475 -0.53 -25.13 21.14
C PRO A 475 -1.77 -24.47 20.53
N LYS A 476 -2.93 -24.68 21.16
CA LYS A 476 -4.19 -24.05 20.76
C LYS A 476 -4.26 -22.61 21.27
N TYR A 477 -4.97 -21.76 20.56
CA TYR A 477 -5.46 -20.50 21.10
C TYR A 477 -6.68 -20.79 21.97
N GLU A 478 -6.57 -20.52 23.27
CA GLU A 478 -7.63 -20.68 24.27
C GLU A 478 -8.64 -19.52 24.17
N LEU A 479 -9.79 -19.76 23.54
CA LEU A 479 -10.87 -18.77 23.39
C LEU A 479 -11.52 -18.39 24.73
N SER A 480 -11.42 -19.24 25.76
CA SER A 480 -11.89 -18.94 27.12
C SER A 480 -11.19 -17.74 27.77
N ARG A 481 -10.05 -17.30 27.22
CA ARG A 481 -9.31 -16.11 27.67
C ARG A 481 -9.77 -14.82 27.00
N VAL A 482 -10.63 -14.89 25.99
CA VAL A 482 -11.21 -13.74 25.28
C VAL A 482 -12.36 -13.18 26.13
N ARG A 483 -12.05 -12.22 27.02
CA ARG A 483 -13.00 -11.68 28.02
C ARG A 483 -13.76 -10.44 27.54
N VAL A 484 -13.34 -9.83 26.44
CA VAL A 484 -14.00 -8.65 25.86
C VAL A 484 -15.44 -9.01 25.42
N PRO A 485 -16.39 -8.06 25.46
CA PRO A 485 -17.66 -8.20 24.78
C PRO A 485 -17.44 -8.45 23.28
N VAL A 486 -18.02 -9.53 22.74
CA VAL A 486 -17.91 -9.86 21.30
C VAL A 486 -19.26 -9.73 20.61
N ALA A 487 -19.30 -8.96 19.52
CA ALA A 487 -20.42 -8.89 18.59
C ALA A 487 -20.07 -9.66 17.31
N LEU A 488 -20.84 -10.72 16.98
CA LEU A 488 -20.59 -11.58 15.83
C LEU A 488 -21.56 -11.25 14.69
N TYR A 489 -21.01 -10.97 13.50
CA TYR A 489 -21.76 -10.71 12.27
C TYR A 489 -21.40 -11.76 11.23
N HIS A 490 -22.37 -12.52 10.75
CA HIS A 490 -22.13 -13.58 9.76
C HIS A 490 -23.27 -13.70 8.75
N SER A 491 -23.06 -14.46 7.68
CA SER A 491 -24.06 -14.70 6.63
C SER A 491 -24.25 -16.20 6.40
N ALA A 492 -25.46 -16.62 6.04
CA ALA A 492 -25.72 -17.98 5.59
C ALA A 492 -25.04 -18.31 4.24
N GLY A 493 -24.77 -17.28 3.43
CA GLY A 493 -24.09 -17.36 2.15
C GLY A 493 -22.56 -17.44 2.23
N ASP A 494 -21.98 -17.24 3.41
CA ASP A 494 -20.52 -17.22 3.58
C ASP A 494 -19.90 -18.63 3.45
N TRP A 495 -18.95 -18.76 2.50
CA TRP A 495 -18.24 -20.02 2.23
C TRP A 495 -17.02 -20.23 3.11
N TYR A 496 -16.56 -19.21 3.82
CA TYR A 496 -15.35 -19.25 4.65
C TYR A 496 -15.75 -19.29 6.13
N ALA A 497 -16.48 -18.28 6.61
CA ALA A 497 -17.03 -18.23 7.96
C ALA A 497 -18.39 -18.97 7.99
N ASP A 498 -18.34 -20.28 7.80
CA ASP A 498 -19.54 -21.13 7.74
C ASP A 498 -20.39 -20.97 9.01
N PRO A 499 -21.73 -20.86 8.92
CA PRO A 499 -22.59 -20.70 10.09
C PRO A 499 -22.40 -21.74 11.19
N TRP A 500 -22.00 -22.97 10.87
CA TRP A 500 -21.70 -23.98 11.89
C TRP A 500 -20.40 -23.71 12.64
N ASP A 501 -19.38 -23.22 11.94
CA ASP A 501 -18.11 -22.82 12.53
C ASP A 501 -18.29 -21.55 13.39
N VAL A 502 -19.14 -20.60 12.95
CA VAL A 502 -19.53 -19.43 13.75
C VAL A 502 -20.35 -19.84 14.99
N ALA A 503 -21.32 -20.75 14.84
CA ALA A 503 -22.10 -21.26 15.98
C ALA A 503 -21.22 -22.02 16.99
N ARG A 504 -20.17 -22.70 16.53
CA ARG A 504 -19.16 -23.29 17.41
C ARG A 504 -18.38 -22.22 18.14
N LEU A 505 -17.87 -21.21 17.42
CA LEU A 505 -17.14 -20.08 18.01
C LEU A 505 -17.99 -19.37 19.08
N GLN A 506 -19.27 -19.12 18.80
CA GLN A 506 -20.20 -18.52 19.76
C GLN A 506 -20.27 -19.30 21.08
N ARG A 507 -20.29 -20.65 21.04
CA ARG A 507 -20.37 -21.49 22.24
C ARG A 507 -19.08 -21.53 23.05
N GLU A 508 -17.93 -21.30 22.41
CA GLU A 508 -16.62 -21.37 23.07
C GLU A 508 -16.16 -20.01 23.62
N LEU A 509 -16.75 -18.91 23.13
CA LEU A 509 -16.50 -17.57 23.66
C LEU A 509 -17.28 -17.33 24.96
N PRO A 510 -16.64 -16.75 25.99
CA PRO A 510 -17.31 -16.51 27.27
C PRO A 510 -18.28 -15.33 27.25
N SER A 511 -18.15 -14.39 26.30
CA SER A 511 -18.97 -13.17 26.24
C SER A 511 -19.32 -12.81 24.80
N VAL A 512 -20.42 -13.36 24.29
CA VAL A 512 -21.04 -12.93 23.03
C VAL A 512 -22.25 -12.07 23.37
N VAL A 513 -22.12 -10.76 23.16
CA VAL A 513 -23.15 -9.76 23.50
C VAL A 513 -24.10 -9.48 22.34
N HIS A 514 -23.72 -9.86 21.12
CA HIS A 514 -24.54 -9.67 19.93
C HIS A 514 -24.24 -10.74 18.89
N LEU A 515 -25.29 -11.22 18.22
CA LEU A 515 -25.20 -12.14 17.09
C LEU A 515 -26.18 -11.66 16.01
N TYR A 516 -25.63 -11.30 14.86
CA TYR A 516 -26.40 -10.86 13.70
C TYR A 516 -26.13 -11.76 12.50
N THR A 517 -27.19 -12.23 11.86
CA THR A 517 -27.12 -13.01 10.63
C THR A 517 -27.72 -12.22 9.47
N VAL A 518 -26.93 -11.96 8.43
CA VAL A 518 -27.46 -11.41 7.18
C VAL A 518 -28.40 -12.43 6.54
N ALA A 519 -29.64 -12.02 6.30
CA ALA A 519 -30.69 -12.92 5.85
C ALA A 519 -30.53 -13.36 4.38
N ASP A 520 -29.97 -12.49 3.52
CA ASP A 520 -29.75 -12.84 2.12
C ASP A 520 -28.64 -13.90 1.99
N ARG A 521 -29.00 -15.07 1.45
CA ARG A 521 -28.07 -16.17 1.19
C ARG A 521 -27.10 -15.88 0.05
N ARG A 522 -27.33 -14.84 -0.74
CA ARG A 522 -26.41 -14.36 -1.76
C ARG A 522 -25.32 -13.47 -1.19
N PHE A 523 -25.48 -12.98 0.05
CA PHE A 523 -24.46 -12.20 0.74
C PHE A 523 -23.31 -13.12 1.14
N THR A 524 -22.17 -13.00 0.47
CA THR A 524 -21.01 -13.87 0.64
C THR A 524 -19.95 -13.24 1.54
N HIS A 525 -18.76 -13.86 1.60
CA HIS A 525 -17.70 -13.47 2.53
C HIS A 525 -17.15 -12.07 2.26
N TYR A 526 -17.07 -11.69 0.98
CA TYR A 526 -16.52 -10.41 0.56
C TYR A 526 -17.56 -9.27 0.54
N ASP A 527 -18.85 -9.60 0.54
CA ASP A 527 -19.92 -8.60 0.62
C ASP A 527 -19.86 -7.80 1.94
N PHE A 528 -19.27 -8.36 3.00
CA PHE A 528 -18.96 -7.68 4.26
C PHE A 528 -18.02 -6.47 4.14
N VAL A 529 -17.35 -6.29 3.00
CA VAL A 529 -16.40 -5.19 2.79
C VAL A 529 -16.65 -4.49 1.47
N VAL A 530 -16.72 -5.23 0.37
CA VAL A 530 -16.82 -4.68 -0.99
C VAL A 530 -18.24 -4.75 -1.57
N GLY A 531 -19.19 -5.32 -0.83
CA GLY A 531 -20.58 -5.41 -1.24
C GLY A 531 -21.16 -4.03 -1.52
N THR A 532 -21.78 -3.87 -2.69
CA THR A 532 -22.39 -2.60 -3.13
C THR A 532 -23.92 -2.58 -3.01
N GLY A 533 -24.51 -3.72 -2.65
CA GLY A 533 -25.95 -3.86 -2.42
C GLY A 533 -26.41 -3.25 -1.10
N ASP A 534 -27.73 -3.10 -0.96
CA ASP A 534 -28.36 -2.50 0.22
C ASP A 534 -28.04 -3.27 1.52
N ASP A 535 -27.93 -4.60 1.44
CA ASP A 535 -27.64 -5.45 2.60
C ASP A 535 -26.31 -5.11 3.29
N ALA A 536 -25.27 -4.74 2.53
CA ALA A 536 -23.98 -4.35 3.11
C ALA A 536 -24.09 -3.02 3.87
N THR A 537 -24.83 -2.07 3.30
CA THR A 537 -25.07 -0.78 3.95
C THR A 537 -25.98 -0.92 5.17
N LEU A 538 -26.99 -1.80 5.12
CA LEU A 538 -27.86 -2.13 6.24
C LEU A 538 -27.07 -2.78 7.38
N LEU A 539 -26.18 -3.72 7.06
CA LEU A 539 -25.26 -4.32 8.01
C LEU A 539 -24.42 -3.25 8.72
N TYR A 540 -23.76 -2.36 7.97
CA TYR A 540 -22.93 -1.32 8.59
C TYR A 540 -23.72 -0.37 9.49
N ARG A 541 -24.95 -0.01 9.09
CA ARG A 541 -25.84 0.84 9.92
C ARG A 541 -26.26 0.15 11.21
N GLU A 542 -26.57 -1.14 11.12
CA GLU A 542 -26.91 -1.95 12.29
C GLU A 542 -25.71 -2.05 13.24
N MET A 543 -24.52 -2.36 12.70
CA MET A 543 -23.28 -2.43 13.48
C MET A 543 -22.99 -1.12 14.20
N ILE A 544 -23.06 0.01 13.48
CA ILE A 544 -22.80 1.33 14.05
C ILE A 544 -23.81 1.63 15.17
N ARG A 545 -25.11 1.36 14.94
CA ARG A 545 -26.14 1.51 15.99
C ARG A 545 -25.86 0.65 17.21
N PHE A 546 -25.38 -0.59 17.04
CA PHE A 546 -25.04 -1.45 18.18
C PHE A 546 -23.79 -0.92 18.91
N MET A 547 -22.77 -0.51 18.16
CA MET A 547 -21.52 0.06 18.70
C MET A 547 -21.75 1.36 19.48
N GLU A 548 -22.77 2.16 19.15
CA GLU A 548 -23.12 3.38 19.89
C GLU A 548 -23.41 3.10 21.37
N GLN A 549 -23.90 1.91 21.72
CA GLN A 549 -24.15 1.51 23.12
C GLN A 549 -22.87 1.42 23.95
N TYR A 550 -21.73 1.22 23.27
CA TYR A 550 -20.41 1.10 23.88
C TYR A 550 -19.58 2.40 23.75
N ARG A 551 -20.22 3.49 23.30
CA ARG A 551 -19.59 4.82 23.22
C ARG A 551 -19.54 5.43 24.63
N ASN A 552 -18.37 5.93 25.05
CA ASN A 552 -18.13 6.60 26.34
C ASN A 552 -18.22 5.73 27.61
N ASP A 553 -17.83 4.46 27.56
CA ASP A 553 -17.70 3.57 28.74
C ASP A 553 -19.00 3.28 29.52
N ALA A 554 -20.18 3.53 28.94
CA ALA A 554 -21.43 3.03 29.49
C ALA A 554 -21.54 1.52 29.20
N VAL A 555 -20.84 0.69 29.96
CA VAL A 555 -21.13 -0.74 30.04
C VAL A 555 -22.50 -0.85 30.74
N PRO A 556 -23.56 -1.39 30.10
CA PRO A 556 -24.77 -1.73 30.82
C PRO A 556 -24.44 -2.83 31.83
N GLU A 557 -24.82 -2.62 33.10
CA GLU A 557 -24.74 -3.63 34.17
C GLU A 557 -25.48 -4.94 33.83
#